data_AF-A0A376LN14-F1
#
_entry.id   AF-A0A376LN14-F1
#
_cell.length_a   1.000
_cell.length_b   1.000
_cell.length_c   1.000
_cell.angle_alpha   90.00
_cell.angle_beta   90.00
_cell.angle_gamma   90.00
#
_symmetry.space_group_name_H-M   'P 1'
#
loop_
_entity.id
_entity.type
_entity.pdbx_description
1 polymer ?
#
loop_
_entity_poly.entity_id
_entity_poly.type
_entity_poly.pdbx_seq_one_letter_code
_entity_poly.pdbx_strand_id
1 'polypeptide(L)'
;MNNWSFLQSGSIGIDRKDIEKVFTGRTVLSSIYQDQRTKQNVMSLLTPVYVAGQLKGIVLLDINKNNLRNIFYTHDRPLLWRFLNVTLTDTDSGRDIIINQSEDNLFPVCQLRP
;
A
#
# COMPACT_ATOMS: atom_id res chain seq x y z
N MET A 1 -29.54 1.07 -12.04
CA MET A 1 -28.15 0.58 -11.89
C MET A 1 -27.36 1.64 -11.16
N ASN A 2 -26.76 1.32 -10.01
CA ASN A 2 -25.93 2.28 -9.29
C ASN A 2 -24.70 2.60 -10.14
N ASN A 3 -24.50 3.88 -10.46
CA ASN A 3 -23.40 4.34 -11.31
C ASN A 3 -22.13 4.42 -10.45
N TRP A 4 -21.36 3.34 -10.41
CA TRP A 4 -20.09 3.26 -9.68
C TRP A 4 -18.92 3.87 -10.46
N SER A 5 -19.19 4.94 -11.22
CA SER A 5 -18.21 5.61 -12.06
C SER A 5 -16.99 6.11 -11.28
N PHE A 6 -17.13 6.43 -9.99
CA PHE A 6 -16.02 6.86 -9.13
C PHE A 6 -14.93 5.78 -8.93
N LEU A 7 -15.28 4.50 -9.08
CA LEU A 7 -14.31 3.39 -9.10
C LEU A 7 -13.60 3.33 -10.46
N GLN A 8 -14.32 3.65 -11.53
CA GLN A 8 -13.83 3.55 -12.92
C GLN A 8 -13.09 4.81 -13.39
N SER A 9 -13.31 5.97 -12.78
CA SER A 9 -12.74 7.25 -13.21
C SER A 9 -11.27 7.43 -12.85
N GLY A 10 -10.58 6.38 -12.36
CA GLY A 10 -9.18 6.47 -11.94
C GLY A 10 -8.96 7.44 -10.77
N SER A 11 -10.02 7.95 -10.15
CA SER A 11 -9.96 8.90 -9.03
C SER A 11 -9.35 8.30 -7.77
N ILE A 12 -9.40 6.97 -7.65
CA ILE A 12 -8.78 6.22 -6.56
C ILE A 12 -7.53 5.48 -7.08
N GLY A 13 -7.12 5.67 -8.34
CA GLY A 13 -5.91 5.03 -8.89
C GLY A 13 -5.92 3.49 -8.91
N ILE A 14 -7.07 2.87 -8.66
CA ILE A 14 -7.25 1.41 -8.66
C ILE A 14 -7.51 0.95 -10.08
N ASP A 15 -6.75 -0.04 -10.54
CA ASP A 15 -6.94 -0.62 -11.86
C ASP A 15 -8.31 -1.32 -11.93
N ARG A 16 -8.98 -1.17 -13.07
CA ARG A 16 -10.27 -1.80 -13.36
C ARG A 16 -10.24 -3.31 -13.15
N LYS A 17 -9.11 -3.97 -13.43
CA LYS A 17 -8.93 -5.42 -13.20
C LYS A 17 -9.11 -5.82 -11.72
N ASP A 18 -8.73 -4.95 -10.79
CA ASP A 18 -8.83 -5.19 -9.35
C ASP A 18 -10.27 -4.96 -8.87
N ILE A 19 -10.96 -4.00 -9.48
CA ILE A 19 -12.38 -3.69 -9.22
C ILE A 19 -13.31 -4.82 -9.69
N GLU A 20 -13.03 -5.44 -10.84
CA GLU A 20 -13.85 -6.55 -11.36
C GLU A 20 -13.88 -7.74 -10.41
N LYS A 21 -12.78 -8.00 -9.67
CA LYS A 21 -12.71 -9.03 -8.64
C LYS A 21 -13.58 -8.70 -7.42
N VAL A 22 -13.76 -7.43 -7.06
CA VAL A 22 -14.62 -7.01 -5.93
C VAL A 22 -16.08 -7.41 -6.16
N PHE A 23 -16.56 -7.36 -7.40
CA PHE A 23 -17.92 -7.77 -7.77
C PHE A 23 -18.16 -9.29 -7.65
N THR A 24 -17.12 -10.08 -7.38
CA THR A 24 -17.25 -11.51 -7.04
C THR A 24 -17.47 -11.77 -5.54
N GLY A 25 -17.55 -10.71 -4.73
CA GLY A 25 -17.75 -10.79 -3.28
C GLY A 25 -16.47 -10.93 -2.46
N ARG A 26 -15.31 -10.87 -3.10
CA ARG A 26 -14.01 -11.00 -2.44
C ARG A 26 -13.47 -9.64 -2.01
N THR A 27 -12.77 -9.62 -0.88
CA THR A 27 -11.87 -8.51 -0.56
C THR A 27 -10.69 -8.54 -1.53
N VAL A 28 -10.36 -7.38 -2.08
CA VAL A 28 -9.26 -7.22 -3.04
C VAL A 28 -8.29 -6.18 -2.51
N LEU A 29 -7.01 -6.41 -2.75
CA LEU A 29 -5.96 -5.43 -2.51
C LEU A 29 -5.66 -4.73 -3.84
N SER A 30 -5.65 -3.40 -3.85
CA SER A 30 -5.29 -2.64 -5.04
C SER A 30 -3.80 -2.73 -5.34
N SER A 31 -3.45 -2.49 -6.61
CA SER A 31 -2.12 -1.99 -6.98
C SER A 31 -1.75 -0.74 -6.18
N ILE A 32 -0.46 -0.42 -6.05
CA ILE A 32 -0.01 0.83 -5.41
C ILE A 32 -0.40 2.01 -6.31
N TYR A 33 -1.03 3.03 -5.73
CA TYR A 33 -1.42 4.25 -6.44
C TYR A 33 -1.10 5.51 -5.62
N GLN A 34 -1.13 6.66 -6.27
CA GLN A 34 -0.91 7.93 -5.58
C GLN A 34 -2.24 8.48 -5.07
N ASP A 35 -2.38 8.58 -3.75
CA ASP A 35 -3.56 9.17 -3.13
C ASP A 35 -3.75 10.62 -3.59
N GLN A 36 -4.96 10.97 -4.01
CA GLN A 36 -5.22 12.27 -4.61
C GLN A 36 -5.09 13.42 -3.61
N ARG A 37 -5.36 13.17 -2.33
CA ARG A 37 -5.33 14.20 -1.28
C ARG A 37 -3.93 14.42 -0.73
N THR A 38 -3.26 13.35 -0.30
CA THR A 38 -1.94 13.41 0.34
C THR A 38 -0.79 13.38 -0.65
N LYS A 39 -1.05 12.98 -1.91
CA LYS A 39 -0.03 12.75 -2.95
C LYS A 39 0.98 11.66 -2.59
N GLN A 40 0.71 10.85 -1.56
CA GLN A 40 1.56 9.74 -1.16
C GLN A 40 1.14 8.45 -1.86
N ASN A 41 2.10 7.55 -2.07
CA ASN A 41 1.79 6.21 -2.54
C ASN A 41 1.11 5.41 -1.42
N VAL A 42 -0.02 4.81 -1.77
CA VAL A 42 -0.84 3.96 -0.89
C VAL A 42 -1.30 2.73 -1.66
N MET A 43 -1.75 1.73 -0.91
CA MET A 43 -2.46 0.56 -1.41
C MET A 43 -3.72 0.39 -0.56
N SER A 44 -4.80 -0.11 -1.14
CA SER A 44 -6.09 -0.11 -0.42
C SER A 44 -6.76 -1.46 -0.46
N LEU A 45 -7.39 -1.82 0.66
CA LEU A 45 -8.26 -2.99 0.77
C LEU A 45 -9.68 -2.57 0.40
N LEU A 46 -10.25 -3.26 -0.58
CA LEU A 46 -11.60 -3.05 -1.08
C LEU A 46 -12.45 -4.23 -0.67
N THR A 47 -13.41 -4.01 0.22
CA THR A 47 -14.32 -5.06 0.68
C THR A 47 -15.75 -4.71 0.28
N PRO A 48 -16.40 -5.52 -0.57
CA PRO A 48 -17.77 -5.27 -0.99
C PRO A 48 -18.75 -5.57 0.15
N VAL A 49 -19.80 -4.76 0.28
CA VAL A 49 -20.86 -4.92 1.28
C VAL A 49 -22.15 -5.31 0.58
N TYR A 50 -22.71 -6.46 0.94
CA TYR A 50 -23.95 -6.98 0.40
C TYR A 50 -25.07 -6.94 1.44
N VAL A 51 -26.28 -6.64 0.99
CA VAL A 51 -27.52 -6.82 1.77
C VAL A 51 -28.50 -7.58 0.90
N ALA A 52 -28.98 -8.72 1.38
CA ALA A 52 -29.86 -9.63 0.65
C ALA A 52 -29.36 -9.98 -0.76
N GLY A 53 -28.05 -10.28 -0.89
CA GLY A 53 -27.42 -10.62 -2.17
C GLY A 53 -27.19 -9.45 -3.12
N GLN A 54 -27.59 -8.23 -2.75
CA GLN A 54 -27.37 -7.02 -3.55
C GLN A 54 -26.19 -6.23 -3.01
N LEU A 55 -25.25 -5.87 -3.89
CA LEU A 55 -24.15 -4.96 -3.55
C LEU A 55 -24.71 -3.59 -3.14
N LYS A 56 -24.43 -3.17 -1.91
CA LYS A 56 -24.83 -1.85 -1.38
C LYS A 56 -23.69 -0.84 -1.40
N GLY A 57 -22.44 -1.30 -1.40
CA GLY A 57 -21.28 -0.42 -1.46
C GLY A 57 -19.98 -1.18 -1.31
N ILE A 58 -18.89 -0.43 -1.19
CA ILE A 58 -17.54 -0.95 -0.95
C ILE A 58 -16.95 -0.16 0.22
N VAL A 59 -16.41 -0.89 1.20
CA VAL A 59 -15.56 -0.31 2.24
C VAL A 59 -14.14 -0.29 1.71
N LEU A 60 -13.50 0.88 1.78
CA LEU A 60 -12.14 1.10 1.33
C LEU A 60 -11.27 1.49 2.53
N LEU A 61 -10.14 0.80 2.69
CA LEU A 61 -9.16 1.07 3.73
C LEU A 61 -7.79 1.28 3.09
N ASP A 62 -7.27 2.51 3.20
CA ASP A 62 -5.93 2.84 2.72
C ASP A 62 -4.85 2.36 3.69
N ILE A 63 -3.80 1.78 3.12
CA ILE A 63 -2.58 1.36 3.79
C ILE A 63 -1.46 2.23 3.23
N ASN A 64 -0.91 3.09 4.09
CA ASN A 64 0.17 4.02 3.72
C ASN A 64 1.50 3.64 4.38
N LYS A 65 2.53 4.43 4.08
CA LYS A 65 3.88 4.31 4.66
C LYS A 65 3.88 4.14 6.19
N ASN A 66 3.08 4.90 6.92
CA ASN A 66 3.07 4.87 8.39
C ASN A 66 2.45 3.58 8.92
N ASN A 67 1.37 3.10 8.28
CA ASN A 67 0.80 1.79 8.61
C ASN A 67 1.84 0.69 8.41
N LEU A 68 2.54 0.69 7.27
CA LEU A 68 3.58 -0.28 6.96
C LEU A 68 4.79 -0.17 7.89
N ARG A 69 5.20 1.05 8.27
CA ARG A 69 6.27 1.27 9.24
C ARG A 69 5.96 0.56 10.56
N ASN A 70 4.73 0.68 11.06
CA ASN A 70 4.35 0.01 12.31
C ASN A 70 4.40 -1.52 12.22
N ILE A 71 4.26 -2.09 11.02
CA ILE A 71 4.33 -3.54 10.78
C ILE A 71 5.79 -4.01 10.68
N PHE A 72 6.62 -3.28 9.92
CA PHE A 72 8.00 -3.68 9.65
C PHE A 72 9.01 -3.21 10.69
N TYR A 73 8.63 -2.28 11.57
CA TYR A 73 9.52 -1.74 12.58
C TYR A 73 10.02 -2.83 13.53
N THR A 74 11.35 -2.93 13.66
CA THR A 74 12.01 -3.92 14.51
C THR A 74 12.01 -3.47 15.97
N HIS A 75 10.87 -3.60 16.66
CA HIS A 75 10.68 -3.10 18.02
C HIS A 75 11.74 -3.60 19.01
N ASP A 76 12.09 -4.89 18.93
CA ASP A 76 13.10 -5.50 19.79
C ASP A 76 14.54 -5.15 19.41
N ARG A 77 14.75 -4.55 18.22
CA ARG A 77 16.07 -4.14 17.70
C ARG A 77 15.99 -2.77 17.04
N PRO A 78 15.78 -1.69 17.81
CA PRO A 78 15.61 -0.34 17.24
C PRO A 78 16.87 0.18 16.55
N LEU A 79 18.06 -0.26 16.99
CA LEU A 79 19.33 0.10 16.34
C LEU A 79 19.42 -0.48 14.93
N LEU A 80 18.96 -1.72 14.73
CA LEU A 80 18.97 -2.38 13.42
C LEU A 80 18.16 -1.58 12.38
N TRP A 81 17.01 -1.04 12.80
CA TRP A 81 16.13 -0.24 11.94
C TRP A 81 16.86 0.90 11.23
N ARG A 82 17.82 1.56 11.91
CA ARG A 82 18.59 2.69 11.35
C ARG A 82 19.47 2.31 10.16
N PHE A 83 19.75 1.01 9.99
CA PHE A 83 20.60 0.46 8.93
C PHE A 83 19.82 -0.26 7.82
N LEU A 84 18.49 -0.30 7.90
CA LEU A 84 17.66 -1.06 6.96
C LEU A 84 17.01 -0.16 5.91
N ASN A 85 17.22 -0.48 4.64
CA ASN A 85 16.36 0.00 3.56
C ASN A 85 15.18 -0.96 3.42
N VAL A 86 13.96 -0.44 3.58
CA VAL A 86 12.73 -1.23 3.46
C VAL A 86 11.82 -0.54 2.46
N THR A 87 11.57 -1.22 1.34
CA THR A 87 10.69 -0.75 0.26
C THR A 87 9.71 -1.86 -0.06
N LEU A 88 8.43 -1.49 -0.18
CA LEU A 88 7.41 -2.36 -0.75
C LEU A 88 7.22 -1.97 -2.21
N THR A 89 7.45 -2.92 -3.12
CA THR A 89 7.30 -2.73 -4.57
C THR A 89 6.11 -3.54 -5.05
N ASP A 90 5.19 -2.87 -5.73
CA ASP A 90 4.11 -3.53 -6.46
C ASP A 90 4.63 -3.98 -7.83
N THR A 91 4.64 -5.29 -8.05
CA THR A 91 5.15 -5.88 -9.29
C THR A 91 4.29 -5.58 -10.51
N ASP A 92 3.01 -5.28 -10.32
CA ASP A 92 2.09 -5.01 -11.42
C ASP A 92 2.21 -3.56 -11.93
N SER A 93 2.29 -2.60 -11.01
CA SER A 93 2.41 -1.18 -11.36
C SER A 93 3.84 -0.66 -11.42
N GLY A 94 4.80 -1.39 -10.85
CA GLY A 94 6.20 -0.97 -10.68
C GLY A 94 6.38 0.18 -9.69
N ARG A 95 5.35 0.53 -8.90
CA ARG A 95 5.39 1.62 -7.94
C ARG A 95 5.85 1.15 -6.58
N ASP A 96 6.49 2.07 -5.86
CA ASP A 96 7.10 1.80 -4.56
C ASP A 96 6.44 2.58 -3.43
N ILE A 97 6.36 1.96 -2.26
CA ILE A 97 6.24 2.64 -0.98
C ILE A 97 7.56 2.44 -0.23
N ILE A 98 8.34 3.53 -0.14
CA ILE A 98 9.59 3.56 0.63
C ILE A 98 9.24 3.70 2.11
N ILE A 99 9.33 2.59 2.85
CA ILE A 99 8.93 2.48 4.25
C ILE A 99 10.05 3.03 5.14
N ASN A 100 11.29 2.63 4.88
CA ASN A 100 12.46 3.09 5.60
C ASN A 100 13.64 3.28 4.65
N GLN A 101 14.40 4.34 4.89
CA GLN A 101 15.72 4.53 4.30
C GLN A 101 16.71 4.58 5.46
N SER A 102 17.82 3.86 5.29
CA SER A 102 18.92 3.83 6.22
C SER A 102 19.40 5.26 6.50
N GLU A 103 19.53 5.60 7.78
CA GLU A 103 20.07 6.89 8.22
C GLU A 103 21.60 6.87 8.17
N ASP A 104 22.19 5.68 8.34
CA ASP A 104 23.63 5.48 8.41
C ASP A 104 24.10 4.65 7.20
N ASN A 105 25.19 5.05 6.57
CA ASN A 105 25.90 4.17 5.64
C ASN A 105 26.67 3.13 6.47
N LEU A 106 26.52 1.84 6.18
CA LEU A 106 27.31 0.78 6.84
C LEU A 106 28.80 0.80 6.45
N PHE A 107 29.15 1.51 5.37
CA PHE A 107 30.48 1.47 4.76
C PHE A 107 31.65 2.17 5.51
N PRO A 108 31.47 3.21 6.35
CA PRO A 108 32.59 3.79 7.11
C PRO A 108 33.15 2.84 8.17
N VAL A 109 32.34 1.90 8.69
CA VAL A 109 32.76 0.96 9.76
C VAL A 109 33.65 -0.15 9.20
N CYS A 110 33.48 -0.53 7.93
CA CYS A 110 34.30 -1.56 7.28
C CYS A 110 35.61 -1.05 6.69
N GLN A 111 35.86 0.27 6.69
CA GLN A 111 37.10 0.87 6.17
C GLN A 111 38.15 1.18 7.24
N LEU A 112 37.86 0.90 8.51
CA LEU A 112 38.79 1.12 9.62
C LEU A 112 39.22 -0.21 10.24
N ARG A 113 40.04 -0.97 9.51
CA ARG A 113 41.09 -1.80 10.13
C ARG A 113 42.36 -1.73 9.27
N PRO A 114 43.46 -1.16 9.80
CA PRO A 114 44.79 -1.35 9.23
C PRO A 114 45.28 -2.80 9.39
#